data_AF-A0A7Z9QWU1-F1
#
_entry.id   AF-A0A7Z9QWU1-F1
#
_cell.length_a   1.000
_cell.length_b   1.000
_cell.length_c   1.000
_cell.angle_alpha   90.00
_cell.angle_beta   90.00
_cell.angle_gamma   90.00
#
_symmetry.space_group_name_H-M   'P 1'
#
loop_
_entity.id
_entity.type
_entity.pdbx_description
1 polymer ?
#
loop_
_entity_poly.entity_id
_entity_poly.type
_entity_poly.pdbx_seq_one_letter_code
_entity_poly.pdbx_strand_id
1 'polypeptide(L)'
;MKQAKQYDKSPILIAKSQNNEKQDLYYCVEGILPCQNCKTENPLSLLSKMEIFELKKKYKVSSSLLKRVQECYENSNSEVDIGAECRSLSGKIFIEQLENTILNKLKKEIRLPTADWLPHIDPTLLKRYNQHVFLTGPSGCGKSTLTAEMIESSLPDSTAWCFGPSISDDPAFKGLQKAMTKKRCKLIDSHKITQPIELSEISKNKQNVLVLDDPESMSDENLKYISDLTSKALFAGRKKGVICFVISHDAFSRRVRSIKASAQECTRCILYPQTQKHTVTKFLKNRMNMSSDIIKKIYKFLQKTDRWMCLVNSHPCCVLTRTGCLLL
;
A
#
# COMPACT_ATOMS: atom_id res chain seq x y z
N MET A 1 18.15 1.16 -5.78
CA MET A 1 18.24 2.08 -6.94
C MET A 1 19.11 1.58 -8.11
N LYS A 2 20.42 1.28 -7.92
CA LYS A 2 21.33 0.95 -9.05
C LYS A 2 20.83 -0.21 -9.94
N GLN A 3 20.35 -1.29 -9.32
CA GLN A 3 19.78 -2.43 -10.04
C GLN A 3 18.50 -2.06 -10.79
N ALA A 4 17.58 -1.33 -10.17
CA ALA A 4 16.35 -0.86 -10.84
C ALA A 4 16.66 0.02 -12.07
N LYS A 5 17.69 0.88 -11.99
CA LYS A 5 18.16 1.71 -13.10
C LYS A 5 18.75 0.92 -14.28
N GLN A 6 19.12 -0.35 -14.08
CA GLN A 6 19.53 -1.22 -15.19
C GLN A 6 18.33 -1.65 -16.05
N TYR A 7 17.12 -1.61 -15.48
CA TYR A 7 15.90 -2.11 -16.10
C TYR A 7 14.96 -1.00 -16.56
N ASP A 8 14.93 0.13 -15.86
CA ASP A 8 14.11 1.29 -16.20
C ASP A 8 14.94 2.57 -16.02
N LYS A 9 14.81 3.53 -16.94
CA LYS A 9 15.46 4.85 -16.82
C LYS A 9 14.85 5.68 -15.69
N SER A 10 13.58 5.41 -15.36
CA SER A 10 12.75 6.14 -14.41
C SER A 10 12.00 5.20 -13.45
N PRO A 11 12.71 4.38 -12.66
CA PRO A 11 12.07 3.47 -11.72
C PRO A 11 11.34 4.26 -10.62
N ILE A 12 10.16 3.81 -10.23
CA ILE A 12 9.31 4.47 -9.23
C ILE A 12 9.54 3.81 -7.88
N LEU A 13 10.00 4.56 -6.88
CA LEU A 13 10.14 4.07 -5.51
C LEU A 13 8.75 3.95 -4.86
N ILE A 14 8.30 2.72 -4.60
CA ILE A 14 7.01 2.43 -3.97
C ILE A 14 7.14 2.49 -2.44
N ALA A 15 8.18 1.86 -1.90
CA ALA A 15 8.35 1.72 -0.47
C ALA A 15 9.82 1.81 -0.06
N LYS A 16 10.07 2.44 1.08
CA LYS A 16 11.40 2.49 1.71
C LYS A 16 11.50 1.44 2.80
N SER A 17 12.59 0.71 2.82
CA SER A 17 12.89 -0.18 3.94
C SER A 17 13.44 0.62 5.12
N GLN A 18 12.94 0.38 6.32
CA GLN A 18 13.43 1.05 7.54
C GLN A 18 14.79 0.53 7.99
N ASN A 19 15.10 -0.74 7.70
CA ASN A 19 16.29 -1.41 8.24
C ASN A 19 17.43 -1.51 7.23
N ASN A 20 17.13 -1.48 5.93
CA ASN A 20 18.12 -1.70 4.88
C ASN A 20 17.70 -1.11 3.53
N GLU A 21 18.33 0.00 3.13
CA GLU A 21 18.06 0.68 1.84
C GLU A 21 18.26 -0.23 0.61
N LYS A 22 19.05 -1.30 0.71
CA LYS A 22 19.19 -2.27 -0.38
C LYS A 22 17.89 -3.05 -0.65
N GLN A 23 16.96 -3.06 0.31
CA GLN A 23 15.66 -3.69 0.20
C GLN A 23 14.55 -2.70 -0.19
N ASP A 24 14.87 -1.46 -0.55
CA ASP A 24 13.89 -0.52 -1.09
C ASP A 24 13.15 -1.12 -2.30
N LEU A 25 11.84 -0.91 -2.33
CA LEU A 25 10.98 -1.49 -3.35
C LEU A 25 10.76 -0.50 -4.49
N TYR A 26 11.26 -0.87 -5.68
CA TYR A 26 11.07 -0.10 -6.90
C TYR A 26 10.15 -0.83 -7.86
N TYR A 27 9.29 -0.07 -8.53
CA TYR A 27 8.59 -0.50 -9.73
C TYR A 27 9.36 -0.07 -10.97
N CYS A 28 9.46 -1.01 -11.91
CA CYS A 28 10.03 -0.80 -13.23
C CYS A 28 8.96 -1.20 -14.24
N VAL A 29 8.81 -0.42 -15.32
CA VAL A 29 7.92 -0.82 -16.42
C VAL A 29 8.43 -2.14 -17.01
N GLU A 30 7.48 -3.02 -17.36
CA GLU A 30 7.80 -4.33 -17.92
C GLU A 30 8.65 -4.18 -19.18
N GLY A 31 9.85 -4.76 -19.13
CA GLY A 31 10.76 -4.89 -20.27
C GLY A 31 11.04 -6.36 -20.56
N ILE A 32 11.69 -6.64 -21.69
CA ILE A 32 12.22 -7.98 -21.98
C ILE A 32 13.40 -8.21 -21.05
N LEU A 33 13.10 -8.71 -19.85
CA LEU A 33 14.11 -9.12 -18.90
C LEU A 33 14.52 -10.55 -19.26
N PRO A 34 15.82 -10.86 -19.36
CA PRO A 34 16.23 -12.24 -19.30
C PRO A 34 15.67 -12.80 -17.99
N CYS A 35 14.91 -13.89 -18.07
CA CYS A 35 14.53 -14.65 -16.90
C CYS A 35 15.85 -15.10 -16.27
N GLN A 36 16.39 -14.31 -15.33
CA GLN A 36 17.51 -14.75 -14.53
C GLN A 36 16.96 -15.96 -13.81
N ASN A 37 17.43 -17.15 -14.20
CA ASN A 37 17.06 -18.39 -13.53
C ASN A 37 17.04 -18.09 -12.05
N CYS A 38 15.93 -18.42 -11.38
CA CYS A 38 15.83 -18.41 -9.93
C CYS A 38 16.79 -19.51 -9.43
N LYS A 39 18.11 -19.29 -9.56
CA LYS A 39 19.16 -20.30 -9.31
C LYS A 39 19.11 -20.81 -7.87
N THR A 40 18.42 -20.08 -7.00
CA THR A 40 18.30 -20.35 -5.57
C THR A 40 16.92 -20.82 -5.15
N GLU A 41 15.87 -20.70 -5.97
CA GLU A 41 14.49 -21.01 -5.55
C GLU A 41 13.66 -21.66 -6.65
N ASN A 42 13.07 -22.82 -6.35
CA ASN A 42 12.14 -23.52 -7.22
C ASN A 42 10.89 -22.64 -7.48
N PRO A 43 10.59 -22.21 -8.73
CA PRO A 43 9.44 -21.35 -9.04
C PRO A 43 8.09 -21.95 -8.64
N LEU A 44 7.98 -23.28 -8.57
CA LEU A 44 6.77 -23.97 -8.14
C LEU A 44 6.43 -23.69 -6.67
N SER A 45 7.42 -23.29 -5.85
CA SER A 45 7.22 -22.89 -4.46
C SER A 45 6.35 -21.64 -4.30
N LEU A 46 6.19 -20.85 -5.36
CA LEU A 46 5.30 -19.69 -5.39
C LEU A 46 3.81 -20.08 -5.35
N LEU A 47 3.50 -21.34 -5.68
CA LEU A 47 2.15 -21.88 -5.64
C LEU A 47 1.94 -22.71 -4.38
N SER A 48 0.81 -22.49 -3.72
CA SER A 48 0.39 -23.35 -2.61
C SER A 48 0.00 -24.74 -3.12
N LYS A 49 0.15 -25.76 -2.24
CA LYS A 49 -0.32 -27.12 -2.54
C LYS A 49 -1.81 -27.17 -2.92
N MET A 50 -2.61 -26.27 -2.36
CA MET A 50 -4.04 -26.14 -2.66
C MET A 50 -4.28 -25.61 -4.08
N GLU A 51 -3.54 -24.58 -4.52
CA GLU A 51 -3.64 -24.06 -5.89
C GLU A 51 -3.25 -25.11 -6.94
N ILE A 52 -2.16 -25.84 -6.69
CA ILE A 52 -1.73 -26.95 -7.56
C ILE A 52 -2.81 -28.04 -7.62
N PHE A 53 -3.41 -28.38 -6.47
CA PHE A 53 -4.49 -29.36 -6.39
C PHE A 53 -5.76 -28.90 -7.12
N GLU A 54 -6.16 -27.63 -7.00
CA GLU A 54 -7.29 -27.06 -7.72
C GLU A 54 -7.09 -27.10 -9.24
N LEU A 55 -5.88 -26.76 -9.71
CA LEU A 55 -5.51 -26.86 -11.13
C LEU A 55 -5.55 -28.30 -11.63
N LYS A 56 -4.97 -29.24 -10.86
CA LYS A 56 -5.03 -30.67 -11.17
C LYS A 56 -6.47 -31.16 -11.31
N LYS A 57 -7.34 -30.80 -10.36
CA LYS A 57 -8.76 -31.18 -10.34
C LYS A 57 -9.52 -30.56 -11.53
N LYS A 58 -9.26 -29.29 -11.85
CA LYS A 58 -9.90 -28.57 -12.96
C LYS A 58 -9.64 -29.24 -14.31
N TYR A 59 -8.41 -29.66 -14.56
CA TYR A 59 -8.01 -30.27 -15.84
C TYR A 59 -7.98 -31.80 -15.82
N LYS A 60 -8.41 -32.43 -14.70
CA LYS A 60 -8.47 -33.89 -14.51
C LYS A 60 -7.14 -34.58 -14.83
N VAL A 61 -6.04 -33.99 -14.37
CA VAL A 61 -4.68 -34.48 -14.62
C VAL A 61 -4.31 -35.58 -13.61
N SER A 62 -3.59 -36.59 -14.08
CA SER A 62 -3.09 -37.70 -13.27
C SER A 62 -2.06 -37.24 -12.23
N SER A 63 -1.83 -38.08 -11.21
CA SER A 63 -0.75 -37.82 -10.25
C SER A 63 0.65 -38.00 -10.87
N SER A 64 0.78 -38.81 -11.92
CA SER A 64 2.06 -39.07 -12.60
C SER A 64 2.57 -37.83 -13.34
N LEU A 65 1.72 -37.15 -14.11
CA LEU A 65 2.13 -35.93 -14.81
C LEU A 65 2.55 -34.83 -13.84
N LEU A 66 1.78 -34.63 -12.75
CA LEU A 66 2.13 -33.65 -11.72
C LEU A 66 3.50 -33.92 -11.10
N LYS A 67 3.82 -35.19 -10.80
CA LYS A 67 5.11 -35.57 -10.22
C LYS A 67 6.27 -35.27 -11.17
N ARG A 68 6.12 -35.54 -12.48
CA ARG A 68 7.14 -35.22 -13.50
C ARG A 68 7.37 -33.72 -13.63
N VAL A 69 6.30 -32.93 -13.61
CA VAL A 69 6.42 -31.46 -13.64
C VAL A 69 7.13 -30.96 -12.39
N GLN A 70 6.80 -31.49 -11.20
CA GLN A 70 7.52 -31.18 -9.96
C GLN A 70 9.01 -31.50 -10.04
N GLU A 71 9.35 -32.71 -10.50
CA GLU A 71 10.74 -33.16 -10.68
C GLU A 71 11.50 -32.26 -11.67
N CYS A 72 10.86 -31.75 -12.74
CA CYS A 72 11.50 -30.78 -13.62
C CYS A 72 11.86 -29.49 -12.90
N TYR A 73 10.89 -28.88 -12.22
CA TYR A 73 11.10 -27.60 -11.54
C TYR A 73 12.11 -27.71 -10.39
N GLU A 74 12.16 -28.86 -9.70
CA GLU A 74 13.16 -29.15 -8.67
C GLU A 74 14.58 -29.28 -9.24
N ASN A 75 14.72 -29.93 -10.41
CA ASN A 75 16.01 -30.14 -11.06
C ASN A 75 16.45 -28.96 -11.95
N SER A 76 15.63 -27.90 -12.08
CA SER A 76 15.88 -26.77 -12.97
C SER A 76 16.11 -27.19 -14.44
N ASN A 77 15.43 -28.25 -14.88
CA ASN A 77 15.54 -28.73 -16.26
C ASN A 77 14.88 -27.74 -17.21
N SER A 78 15.52 -27.48 -18.36
CA SER A 78 14.95 -26.62 -19.41
C SER A 78 13.82 -27.30 -20.19
N GLU A 79 13.77 -28.63 -20.13
CA GLU A 79 12.82 -29.45 -20.88
C GLU A 79 12.24 -30.54 -19.97
N VAL A 80 10.97 -30.89 -20.21
CA VAL A 80 10.29 -31.97 -19.49
C VAL A 80 9.81 -33.00 -20.49
N ASP A 81 10.33 -34.22 -20.38
CA ASP A 81 9.69 -35.36 -21.05
C ASP A 81 8.45 -35.79 -20.26
N ILE A 82 7.32 -35.28 -20.73
CA ILE A 82 6.00 -35.44 -20.16
C ILE A 82 5.29 -36.71 -20.67
N GLY A 83 5.89 -37.48 -21.58
CA GLY A 83 5.35 -38.73 -22.11
C GLY A 83 3.97 -38.59 -22.81
N ALA A 84 3.24 -39.71 -22.94
CA ALA A 84 1.98 -39.76 -23.69
C ALA A 84 0.83 -38.91 -23.11
N GLU A 85 0.84 -38.58 -21.81
CA GLU A 85 -0.24 -37.83 -21.16
C GLU A 85 -0.36 -36.38 -21.67
N CYS A 86 0.74 -35.78 -22.14
CA CYS A 86 0.71 -34.46 -22.80
C CYS A 86 0.36 -34.51 -24.29
N ARG A 87 0.09 -35.70 -24.85
CA ARG A 87 -0.69 -35.76 -26.10
C ARG A 87 -2.16 -35.40 -25.86
N SER A 88 -2.65 -35.48 -24.62
CA SER A 88 -3.98 -34.99 -24.27
C SER A 88 -3.99 -33.46 -24.19
N LEU A 89 -5.01 -32.83 -24.78
CA LEU A 89 -5.20 -31.38 -24.73
C LEU A 89 -5.22 -30.84 -23.29
N SER A 90 -5.82 -31.59 -22.36
CA SER A 90 -5.91 -31.23 -20.94
C SER A 90 -4.54 -31.12 -20.26
N GLY A 91 -3.60 -32.00 -20.58
CA GLY A 91 -2.24 -31.96 -20.03
C GLY A 91 -1.47 -30.71 -20.48
N LYS A 92 -1.59 -30.35 -21.77
CA LYS A 92 -0.97 -29.13 -22.32
C LYS A 92 -1.53 -27.86 -21.67
N ILE A 93 -2.86 -27.75 -21.58
CA ILE A 93 -3.53 -26.60 -20.96
C ILE A 93 -3.15 -26.51 -19.47
N PHE A 94 -3.01 -27.64 -18.77
CA PHE A 94 -2.59 -27.65 -17.38
C PHE A 94 -1.19 -27.04 -17.19
N ILE A 95 -0.20 -27.47 -17.99
CA ILE A 95 1.18 -26.96 -17.90
C ILE A 95 1.22 -25.48 -18.24
N GLU A 96 0.57 -25.08 -19.34
CA GLU A 96 0.50 -23.68 -19.77
C GLU A 96 -0.12 -22.79 -18.68
N GLN A 97 -1.19 -23.25 -18.03
CA GLN A 97 -1.85 -22.49 -16.96
C GLN A 97 -1.01 -22.45 -15.68
N LEU A 98 -0.28 -23.52 -15.36
CA LEU A 98 0.66 -23.55 -14.26
C LEU A 98 1.78 -22.52 -14.46
N GLU A 99 2.42 -22.54 -15.63
CA GLU A 99 3.49 -21.60 -16.01
C GLU A 99 2.99 -20.15 -16.01
N ASN A 100 1.84 -19.90 -16.63
CA ASN A 100 1.24 -18.56 -16.63
C ASN A 100 0.93 -18.08 -15.20
N THR A 101 0.53 -18.96 -14.29
CA THR A 101 0.28 -18.59 -12.89
C THR A 101 1.58 -18.24 -12.17
N ILE A 102 2.64 -19.05 -12.36
CA ILE A 102 3.98 -18.78 -11.80
C ILE A 102 4.53 -17.46 -12.32
N LEU A 103 4.51 -17.24 -13.64
CA LEU A 103 4.97 -16.01 -14.27
C LEU A 103 4.19 -14.79 -13.78
N ASN A 104 2.87 -14.90 -13.64
CA ASN A 104 2.07 -13.82 -13.09
C ASN A 104 2.46 -13.47 -11.65
N LYS A 105 2.73 -14.46 -10.80
CA LYS A 105 3.21 -14.24 -9.43
C LYS A 105 4.60 -13.60 -9.41
N LEU A 106 5.54 -14.11 -10.21
CA LEU A 106 6.88 -13.52 -10.32
C LEU A 106 6.85 -12.05 -10.74
N LYS A 107 5.94 -11.68 -11.65
CA LYS A 107 5.81 -10.30 -12.15
C LYS A 107 5.05 -9.38 -11.21
N LYS A 108 4.07 -9.90 -10.47
CA LYS A 108 3.09 -9.07 -9.74
C LYS A 108 3.17 -9.18 -8.23
N GLU A 109 3.82 -10.20 -7.69
CA GLU A 109 3.85 -10.48 -6.26
C GLU A 109 5.29 -10.57 -5.77
N ILE A 110 5.59 -9.80 -4.72
CA ILE A 110 6.85 -9.95 -3.97
C ILE A 110 6.53 -10.09 -2.50
N ARG A 111 7.22 -11.02 -1.85
CA ARG A 111 7.22 -11.21 -0.40
C ARG A 111 8.66 -11.31 0.06
N LEU A 112 9.03 -10.44 0.99
CA LEU A 112 10.36 -10.39 1.59
C LEU A 112 10.18 -10.33 3.11
N PRO A 113 10.25 -11.48 3.83
CA PRO A 113 9.99 -11.53 5.27
C PRO A 113 10.95 -10.67 6.11
N THR A 114 12.15 -10.40 5.60
CA THR A 114 13.15 -9.54 6.24
C THR A 114 12.94 -8.05 5.96
N ALA A 115 12.02 -7.69 5.07
CA ALA A 115 11.74 -6.30 4.76
C ALA A 115 10.96 -5.62 5.88
N ASP A 116 11.14 -4.31 5.96
CA ASP A 116 10.36 -3.44 6.83
C ASP A 116 9.93 -2.20 6.05
N TRP A 117 8.96 -2.39 5.16
CA TRP A 117 8.56 -1.38 4.19
C TRP A 117 7.56 -0.38 4.75
N LEU A 118 7.84 0.90 4.53
CA LEU A 118 6.89 1.99 4.65
C LEU A 118 6.52 2.53 3.27
N PRO A 119 5.23 2.88 3.04
CA PRO A 119 4.83 3.53 1.80
C PRO A 119 5.61 4.84 1.59
N HIS A 120 6.26 4.97 0.45
CA HIS A 120 7.07 6.14 0.15
C HIS A 120 6.22 7.30 -0.39
N ILE A 121 6.55 8.52 0.02
CA ILE A 121 6.04 9.77 -0.56
C ILE A 121 7.23 10.54 -1.12
N ASP A 122 7.17 10.90 -2.40
CA ASP A 122 8.24 11.68 -3.02
C ASP A 122 7.92 13.18 -2.91
N PRO A 123 8.62 13.94 -2.05
CA PRO A 123 8.38 15.37 -1.90
C PRO A 123 8.57 16.15 -3.20
N THR A 124 9.49 15.75 -4.07
CA THR A 124 9.82 16.46 -5.31
C THR A 124 8.68 16.40 -6.33
N LEU A 125 7.87 15.35 -6.25
CA LEU A 125 6.77 15.08 -7.15
C LEU A 125 5.44 15.70 -6.70
N LEU A 126 5.39 16.30 -5.51
CA LEU A 126 4.13 16.78 -4.93
C LEU A 126 3.38 17.77 -5.79
N LYS A 127 4.05 18.70 -6.47
CA LYS A 127 3.34 19.65 -7.33
C LYS A 127 2.76 18.99 -8.59
N ARG A 128 3.29 17.82 -8.98
CA ARG A 128 2.91 17.09 -10.20
C ARG A 128 1.87 16.02 -9.90
N TYR A 129 2.06 15.22 -8.86
CA TYR A 129 1.21 14.07 -8.54
C TYR A 129 0.61 14.19 -7.14
N ASN A 130 -0.63 13.77 -7.00
CA ASN A 130 -1.31 13.71 -5.70
C ASN A 130 -0.72 12.54 -4.88
N GLN A 131 -0.32 12.82 -3.65
CA GLN A 131 0.24 11.83 -2.71
C GLN A 131 -0.43 11.91 -1.33
N HIS A 132 -1.66 12.40 -1.27
CA HIS A 132 -2.46 12.42 -0.04
C HIS A 132 -2.73 11.00 0.47
N VAL A 133 -2.78 10.86 1.79
CA VAL A 133 -2.90 9.59 2.48
C VAL A 133 -4.15 9.59 3.34
N PHE A 134 -4.97 8.55 3.19
CA PHE A 134 -6.12 8.30 4.04
C PHE A 134 -5.88 7.03 4.85
N LEU A 135 -5.95 7.10 6.17
CA LEU A 135 -5.82 5.97 7.08
C LEU A 135 -7.15 5.75 7.81
N THR A 136 -7.66 4.53 7.78
CA THR A 136 -8.93 4.22 8.45
C THR A 136 -8.93 2.83 9.08
N GLY A 137 -9.42 2.75 10.31
CA GLY A 137 -9.43 1.54 11.12
C GLY A 137 -9.75 1.86 12.58
N PRO A 138 -9.91 0.85 13.46
CA PRO A 138 -10.34 1.07 14.84
C PRO A 138 -9.29 1.81 15.68
N SER A 139 -9.70 2.28 16.86
CA SER A 139 -8.78 2.74 17.91
C SER A 139 -7.71 1.68 18.21
N GLY A 140 -6.47 2.12 18.46
CA GLY A 140 -5.36 1.24 18.80
C GLY A 140 -4.77 0.40 17.66
N CYS A 141 -5.29 0.49 16.42
CA CYS A 141 -4.75 -0.30 15.31
C CYS A 141 -3.41 0.22 14.75
N GLY A 142 -2.93 1.38 15.20
CA GLY A 142 -1.61 1.93 14.85
C GLY A 142 -1.62 2.99 13.74
N LYS A 143 -2.74 3.73 13.58
CA LYS A 143 -2.89 4.79 12.56
C LYS A 143 -1.92 5.96 12.77
N SER A 144 -1.90 6.52 13.98
CA SER A 144 -1.01 7.62 14.36
C SER A 144 0.45 7.21 14.23
N THR A 145 0.81 6.01 14.68
CA THR A 145 2.16 5.44 14.58
C THR A 145 2.64 5.38 13.13
N LEU A 146 1.87 4.73 12.25
CA LEU A 146 2.26 4.61 10.84
C LEU A 146 2.30 5.97 10.13
N THR A 147 1.39 6.88 10.48
CA THR A 147 1.40 8.26 9.96
C THR A 147 2.70 8.98 10.34
N ALA A 148 3.09 8.91 11.62
CA ALA A 148 4.32 9.51 12.12
C ALA A 148 5.55 8.94 11.41
N GLU A 149 5.66 7.61 11.32
CA GLU A 149 6.75 6.91 10.65
C GLU A 149 6.87 7.30 9.16
N MET A 150 5.75 7.40 8.45
CA MET A 150 5.73 7.83 7.05
C MET A 150 6.20 9.28 6.87
N ILE A 151 5.76 10.19 7.74
CA ILE A 151 6.17 11.60 7.70
C ILE A 151 7.67 11.71 7.99
N GLU A 152 8.16 11.03 9.02
CA GLU A 152 9.58 11.05 9.40
C GLU A 152 10.47 10.50 8.27
N SER A 153 10.08 9.37 7.67
CA SER A 153 10.88 8.68 6.64
C SER A 153 10.85 9.36 5.26
N SER A 154 9.72 9.95 4.88
CA SER A 154 9.53 10.50 3.53
C SER A 154 9.55 12.04 3.46
N LEU A 155 9.25 12.72 4.57
CA LEU A 155 9.04 14.17 4.61
C LEU A 155 9.80 14.87 5.76
N PRO A 156 11.06 14.51 6.05
CA PRO A 156 11.78 15.01 7.24
C PRO A 156 12.00 16.53 7.24
N ASP A 157 12.08 17.14 6.05
CA ASP A 157 12.33 18.58 5.89
C ASP A 157 11.04 19.42 5.82
N SER A 158 9.88 18.78 5.80
CA SER A 158 8.58 19.46 5.76
C SER A 158 8.20 20.02 7.14
N THR A 159 7.29 20.99 7.16
CA THR A 159 6.60 21.37 8.40
C THR A 159 5.27 20.63 8.49
N ALA A 160 5.11 19.77 9.49
CA ALA A 160 3.90 19.06 9.82
C ALA A 160 3.00 19.88 10.77
N TRP A 161 1.75 20.04 10.37
CA TRP A 161 0.68 20.68 11.13
C TRP A 161 -0.34 19.60 11.47
N CYS A 162 -0.30 19.13 12.71
CA CYS A 162 -1.08 18.00 13.17
C CYS A 162 -2.23 18.48 14.05
N PHE A 163 -3.45 18.25 13.59
CA PHE A 163 -4.69 18.62 14.26
C PHE A 163 -5.40 17.40 14.81
N GLY A 164 -5.84 17.45 16.07
CA GLY A 164 -6.64 16.39 16.69
C GLY A 164 -7.02 16.73 18.13
N PRO A 165 -8.08 16.12 18.69
CA PRO A 165 -8.64 16.48 20.00
C PRO A 165 -7.73 16.14 21.19
N SER A 166 -6.74 15.27 21.01
CA SER A 166 -5.71 14.96 22.02
C SER A 166 -4.36 14.68 21.36
N ILE A 167 -4.09 15.35 20.24
CA ILE A 167 -2.90 15.09 19.41
C ILE A 167 -1.58 15.38 20.16
N SER A 168 -1.62 16.29 21.13
CA SER A 168 -0.49 16.59 22.00
C SER A 168 -0.18 15.49 22.98
N ASP A 169 -1.11 14.55 23.22
CA ASP A 169 -0.95 13.43 24.16
C ASP A 169 -0.62 12.10 23.49
N ASP A 170 -0.90 11.97 22.20
CA ASP A 170 -0.57 10.80 21.39
C ASP A 170 0.96 10.54 21.35
N PRO A 171 1.43 9.36 21.82
CA PRO A 171 2.85 9.01 21.84
C PRO A 171 3.53 9.05 20.46
N ALA A 172 2.81 8.71 19.39
CA ALA A 172 3.36 8.71 18.03
C ALA A 172 3.68 10.13 17.57
N PHE A 173 2.76 11.07 17.78
CA PHE A 173 2.97 12.47 17.40
C PHE A 173 3.94 13.19 18.34
N LYS A 174 4.00 12.82 19.63
CA LYS A 174 5.09 13.23 20.53
C LYS A 174 6.45 12.76 20.03
N GLY A 175 6.54 11.50 19.58
CA GLY A 175 7.75 10.92 18.98
C GLY A 175 8.18 11.68 17.73
N LEU A 176 7.25 11.89 16.80
CA LEU A 176 7.46 12.70 15.59
C LEU A 176 7.93 14.11 15.92
N GLN A 177 7.33 14.76 16.92
CA GLN A 177 7.74 16.10 17.34
C GLN A 177 9.13 16.13 17.94
N LYS A 178 9.57 15.07 18.63
CA LYS A 178 10.96 14.95 19.10
C LYS A 178 11.92 14.80 17.92
N ALA A 179 11.61 13.94 16.95
CA ALA A 179 12.43 13.72 15.76
C ALA A 179 12.53 14.97 14.86
N MET A 180 11.41 15.65 14.61
CA MET A 180 11.34 16.81 13.72
C MET A 180 11.58 18.16 14.42
N THR A 181 11.54 18.23 15.76
CA THR A 181 11.46 19.44 16.59
C THR A 181 10.08 20.13 16.60
N LYS A 182 9.78 20.88 17.67
CA LYS A 182 8.55 21.70 17.82
C LYS A 182 8.34 22.74 16.71
N LYS A 183 9.42 23.19 16.05
CA LYS A 183 9.34 24.19 14.97
C LYS A 183 8.78 23.57 13.69
N ARG A 184 9.13 22.31 13.41
CA ARG A 184 8.69 21.59 12.20
C ARG A 184 7.48 20.70 12.45
N CYS A 185 7.22 20.23 13.67
CA CYS A 185 6.04 19.44 13.99
C CYS A 185 5.19 20.17 15.02
N LYS A 186 4.08 20.73 14.55
CA LYS A 186 3.14 21.52 15.34
C LYS A 186 1.96 20.65 15.70
N LEU A 187 1.80 20.39 17.00
CA LEU A 187 0.67 19.64 17.55
C LEU A 187 -0.37 20.64 18.02
N ILE A 188 -1.53 20.64 17.38
CA ILE A 188 -2.60 21.63 17.60
C ILE A 188 -3.84 20.88 18.05
N ASP A 189 -4.23 21.14 19.28
CA ASP A 189 -5.49 20.65 19.84
C ASP A 189 -6.66 21.28 19.06
N SER A 190 -7.46 20.43 18.41
CA SER A 190 -8.58 20.88 17.59
C SER A 190 -9.67 21.57 18.38
N HIS A 191 -9.82 21.28 19.68
CA HIS A 191 -10.82 21.94 20.53
C HIS A 191 -10.50 23.42 20.77
N LYS A 192 -9.24 23.82 20.58
CA LYS A 192 -8.78 25.21 20.77
C LYS A 192 -8.95 26.08 19.53
N ILE A 193 -9.52 25.55 18.45
CA ILE A 193 -9.68 26.26 17.18
C ILE A 193 -11.00 27.01 17.17
N THR A 194 -10.93 28.29 17.48
CA THR A 194 -12.12 29.17 17.57
C THR A 194 -12.42 29.93 16.28
N GLN A 195 -11.57 29.81 15.26
CA GLN A 195 -11.72 30.53 14.00
C GLN A 195 -11.31 29.68 12.79
N PRO A 196 -11.83 29.97 11.58
CA PRO A 196 -11.37 29.35 10.35
C PRO A 196 -9.87 29.51 10.15
N ILE A 197 -9.22 28.46 9.63
CA ILE A 197 -7.80 28.48 9.25
C ILE A 197 -7.73 28.42 7.74
N GLU A 198 -7.09 29.42 7.13
CA GLU A 198 -6.92 29.42 5.68
C GLU A 198 -5.74 28.56 5.22
N LEU A 199 -5.89 27.91 4.07
CA LEU A 199 -4.85 27.03 3.53
C LEU A 199 -3.52 27.78 3.31
N SER A 200 -3.58 29.09 3.03
CA SER A 200 -2.39 29.96 2.89
C SER A 200 -1.55 30.09 4.15
N GLU A 201 -2.15 29.91 5.34
CA GLU A 201 -1.42 29.96 6.61
C GLU A 201 -0.49 28.76 6.77
N ILE A 202 -0.90 27.62 6.22
CA ILE A 202 -0.14 26.38 6.17
C ILE A 202 0.81 26.39 4.98
N SER A 203 0.32 26.73 3.80
CA SER A 203 1.09 26.72 2.56
C SER A 203 2.01 27.94 2.43
N LYS A 204 3.03 28.01 3.27
CA LYS A 204 4.14 28.95 3.07
C LYS A 204 5.05 28.45 1.92
N ASN A 205 6.11 29.18 1.56
CA ASN A 205 7.03 28.87 0.43
C ASN A 205 7.80 27.53 0.53
N LYS A 206 7.43 26.62 1.43
CA LYS A 206 8.05 25.30 1.64
C LYS A 206 7.00 24.19 1.57
N GLN A 207 7.46 22.94 1.52
CA GLN A 207 6.58 21.78 1.63
C GLN A 207 6.01 21.67 3.05
N ASN A 208 4.71 21.40 3.14
CA ASN A 208 4.00 21.27 4.40
C ASN A 208 3.19 19.98 4.41
N VAL A 209 3.01 19.43 5.60
CA VAL A 209 2.14 18.28 5.85
C VAL A 209 0.99 18.77 6.72
N LEU A 210 -0.23 18.46 6.30
CA LEU A 210 -1.44 18.63 7.10
C LEU A 210 -1.85 17.24 7.59
N VAL A 211 -1.90 17.04 8.90
CA VAL A 211 -2.44 15.81 9.51
C VAL A 211 -3.75 16.17 10.20
N LEU A 212 -4.81 15.44 9.86
CA LEU A 212 -6.08 15.47 10.56
C LEU A 212 -6.27 14.14 11.26
N ASP A 213 -6.20 14.14 12.58
CA ASP A 213 -6.44 12.98 13.42
C ASP A 213 -7.80 13.02 14.10
N ASP A 214 -8.51 11.91 13.98
CA ASP A 214 -9.82 11.65 14.56
C ASP A 214 -10.81 12.84 14.50
N PRO A 215 -11.22 13.28 13.30
CA PRO A 215 -12.19 14.37 13.15
C PRO A 215 -13.57 14.01 13.71
N GLU A 216 -13.85 12.73 13.92
CA GLU A 216 -15.15 12.26 14.42
C GLU A 216 -15.37 12.60 15.89
N SER A 217 -14.28 12.82 16.63
CA SER A 217 -14.28 13.17 18.06
C SER A 217 -14.32 14.68 18.33
N MET A 218 -14.34 15.51 17.28
CA MET A 218 -14.35 16.97 17.40
C MET A 218 -15.77 17.53 17.67
N SER A 219 -15.85 18.75 18.24
CA SER A 219 -17.12 19.50 18.30
C SER A 219 -17.54 19.96 16.89
N ASP A 220 -18.83 20.21 16.67
CA ASP A 220 -19.34 20.54 15.34
C ASP A 220 -18.77 21.85 14.76
N GLU A 221 -18.48 22.83 15.61
CA GLU A 221 -17.87 24.09 15.18
C GLU A 221 -16.40 23.91 14.78
N ASN A 222 -15.60 23.25 15.62
CA ASN A 222 -14.20 22.96 15.30
C ASN A 222 -14.10 22.08 14.04
N LEU A 223 -15.00 21.08 13.94
CA LEU A 223 -15.09 20.17 12.81
C LEU A 223 -15.39 20.93 11.51
N LYS A 224 -16.24 21.95 11.54
CA LYS A 224 -16.54 22.78 10.36
C LYS A 224 -15.27 23.45 9.84
N TYR A 225 -14.48 24.10 10.71
CA TYR A 225 -13.25 24.80 10.31
C TYR A 225 -12.19 23.81 9.79
N ILE A 226 -11.97 22.72 10.51
CA ILE A 226 -10.95 21.73 10.15
C ILE A 226 -11.34 20.93 8.91
N SER A 227 -12.62 20.58 8.73
CA SER A 227 -13.09 19.85 7.56
C SER A 227 -13.05 20.72 6.30
N ASP A 228 -13.30 22.03 6.40
CA ASP A 228 -13.13 22.98 5.30
C ASP A 228 -11.66 23.10 4.88
N LEU A 229 -10.75 23.33 5.84
CA LEU A 229 -9.31 23.36 5.61
C LEU A 229 -8.82 22.08 4.95
N THR A 230 -9.25 20.92 5.47
CA THR A 230 -8.87 19.60 4.94
C THR A 230 -9.37 19.41 3.51
N SER A 231 -10.62 19.79 3.22
CA SER A 231 -11.18 19.70 1.87
C SER A 231 -10.38 20.59 0.91
N LYS A 232 -10.11 21.85 1.29
CA LYS A 232 -9.24 22.76 0.52
C LYS A 232 -7.85 22.16 0.29
N ALA A 233 -7.27 21.51 1.29
CA ALA A 233 -5.97 20.85 1.18
C ALA A 233 -6.00 19.64 0.24
N LEU A 234 -7.04 18.80 0.28
CA LEU A 234 -7.19 17.65 -0.61
C LEU A 234 -7.31 18.07 -2.08
N PHE A 235 -8.09 19.13 -2.37
CA PHE A 235 -8.30 19.59 -3.75
C PHE A 235 -7.18 20.50 -4.28
N ALA A 236 -6.70 21.45 -3.48
CA ALA A 236 -5.77 22.50 -3.92
C ALA A 236 -4.38 22.42 -3.26
N GLY A 237 -4.21 21.62 -2.21
CA GLY A 237 -2.97 21.52 -1.44
C GLY A 237 -1.78 21.10 -2.29
N ARG A 238 -1.99 20.18 -3.24
CA ARG A 238 -0.96 19.77 -4.22
C ARG A 238 -0.25 20.96 -4.89
N LYS A 239 -1.02 21.91 -5.43
CA LYS A 239 -0.49 23.11 -6.11
C LYS A 239 0.27 24.02 -5.15
N LYS A 240 -0.10 23.99 -3.88
CA LYS A 240 0.49 24.79 -2.80
C LYS A 240 1.58 24.06 -2.00
N GLY A 241 2.00 22.86 -2.43
CA GLY A 241 3.04 22.09 -1.75
C GLY A 241 2.60 21.49 -0.40
N VAL A 242 1.30 21.26 -0.22
CA VAL A 242 0.72 20.64 0.99
C VAL A 242 0.35 19.19 0.70
N ILE A 243 0.75 18.26 1.57
CA ILE A 243 0.26 16.87 1.60
C ILE A 243 -0.71 16.72 2.75
N CYS A 244 -1.87 16.12 2.51
CA CYS A 244 -2.82 15.78 3.55
C CYS A 244 -2.67 14.31 3.99
N PHE A 245 -2.65 14.08 5.30
CA PHE A 245 -2.90 12.81 5.96
C PHE A 245 -4.22 12.93 6.72
N VAL A 246 -5.17 12.06 6.45
CA VAL A 246 -6.47 12.04 7.14
C VAL A 246 -6.60 10.71 7.83
N ILE A 247 -6.78 10.72 9.14
CA ILE A 247 -6.94 9.55 9.99
C ILE A 247 -8.39 9.53 10.49
N SER A 248 -9.12 8.45 10.23
CA SER A 248 -10.49 8.27 10.76
C SER A 248 -10.70 6.90 11.39
N HIS A 249 -11.73 6.75 12.22
CA HIS A 249 -12.15 5.43 12.70
C HIS A 249 -13.11 4.76 11.74
N ASP A 250 -14.06 5.52 11.19
CA ASP A 250 -15.01 5.03 10.18
C ASP A 250 -14.82 5.71 8.82
N ALA A 251 -14.58 4.90 7.79
CA ALA A 251 -14.48 5.35 6.40
C ALA A 251 -15.84 5.70 5.75
N PHE A 252 -16.94 5.40 6.45
CA PHE A 252 -18.32 5.61 6.01
C PHE A 252 -19.07 6.63 6.85
N SER A 253 -18.37 7.28 7.78
CA SER A 253 -18.92 8.34 8.60
C SER A 253 -19.59 9.41 7.76
N ARG A 254 -20.82 9.74 8.14
CA ARG A 254 -21.60 10.82 7.51
C ARG A 254 -21.43 12.15 8.22
N ARG A 255 -20.88 12.14 9.44
CA ARG A 255 -20.66 13.33 10.26
C ARG A 255 -19.60 14.24 9.65
N VAL A 256 -18.53 13.65 9.11
CA VAL A 256 -17.38 14.39 8.59
C VAL A 256 -17.40 14.39 7.07
N ARG A 257 -17.72 15.55 6.47
CA ARG A 257 -17.80 15.70 5.00
C ARG A 257 -16.48 15.37 4.30
N SER A 258 -15.35 15.74 4.90
CA SER A 258 -14.02 15.49 4.35
C SER A 258 -13.63 14.01 4.28
N ILE A 259 -14.28 13.08 5.00
CA ILE A 259 -13.95 11.65 4.92
C ILE A 259 -14.27 11.07 3.54
N LYS A 260 -15.42 11.44 2.96
CA LYS A 260 -15.76 11.03 1.59
C LYS A 260 -14.76 11.58 0.57
N ALA A 261 -14.39 12.85 0.70
CA ALA A 261 -13.38 13.47 -0.17
C ALA A 261 -12.03 12.77 -0.01
N SER A 262 -11.62 12.45 1.23
CA SER A 262 -10.35 11.76 1.51
C SER A 262 -10.29 10.40 0.83
N ALA A 263 -11.36 9.62 0.87
CA ALA A 263 -11.39 8.32 0.20
C ALA A 263 -11.31 8.41 -1.34
N GLN A 264 -11.66 9.56 -1.94
CA GLN A 264 -11.62 9.78 -3.39
C GLN A 264 -10.34 10.46 -3.86
N GLU A 265 -9.86 11.44 -3.09
CA GLU A 265 -8.70 12.27 -3.44
C GLU A 265 -7.37 11.66 -2.99
N CYS A 266 -7.36 10.78 -1.98
CA CYS A 266 -6.11 10.15 -1.55
C CYS A 266 -5.66 9.07 -2.55
N THR A 267 -4.40 9.14 -2.96
CA THR A 267 -3.77 8.10 -3.78
C THR A 267 -3.25 6.94 -2.94
N ARG A 268 -3.18 7.10 -1.62
CA ARG A 268 -2.81 6.04 -0.68
C ARG A 268 -3.91 5.86 0.35
N CYS A 269 -4.54 4.69 0.35
CA CYS A 269 -5.56 4.33 1.33
C CYS A 269 -5.05 3.18 2.19
N ILE A 270 -4.81 3.45 3.47
CA ILE A 270 -4.27 2.50 4.44
C ILE A 270 -5.40 1.93 5.28
N LEU A 271 -5.49 0.60 5.29
CA LEU A 271 -6.56 -0.18 5.88
C LEU A 271 -5.99 -1.26 6.80
N TYR A 272 -6.78 -1.72 7.77
CA TYR A 272 -6.37 -2.71 8.77
C TYR A 272 -7.22 -3.99 8.65
N PRO A 273 -6.90 -4.87 7.67
CA PRO A 273 -7.74 -6.01 7.32
C PRO A 273 -7.87 -7.07 8.42
N GLN A 274 -6.89 -7.18 9.31
CA GLN A 274 -6.88 -8.17 10.39
C GLN A 274 -7.83 -7.80 11.54
N THR A 275 -8.03 -6.51 11.79
CA THR A 275 -8.92 -6.04 12.86
C THR A 275 -10.35 -5.80 12.36
N GLN A 276 -10.53 -5.41 11.10
CA GLN A 276 -11.86 -5.05 10.56
C GLN A 276 -12.07 -5.55 9.13
N LYS A 277 -12.01 -6.86 8.90
CA LYS A 277 -12.17 -7.46 7.57
C LYS A 277 -13.44 -7.00 6.83
N HIS A 278 -14.58 -6.95 7.52
CA HIS A 278 -15.86 -6.53 6.92
C HIS A 278 -15.85 -5.08 6.46
N THR A 279 -15.38 -4.15 7.30
CA THR A 279 -15.27 -2.72 6.96
C THR A 279 -14.31 -2.51 5.80
N VAL A 280 -13.16 -3.20 5.82
CA VAL A 280 -12.18 -3.17 4.74
C VAL A 280 -12.77 -3.70 3.43
N THR A 281 -13.48 -4.84 3.45
CA THR A 281 -14.15 -5.38 2.26
C THR A 281 -15.17 -4.38 1.70
N LYS A 282 -15.96 -3.75 2.57
CA LYS A 282 -16.93 -2.72 2.19
C LYS A 282 -16.23 -1.50 1.58
N PHE A 283 -15.07 -1.09 2.11
CA PHE A 283 -14.26 0.01 1.58
C PHE A 283 -13.76 -0.30 0.17
N LEU A 284 -13.12 -1.47 -0.02
CA LEU A 284 -12.63 -1.92 -1.32
C LEU A 284 -13.76 -1.95 -2.36
N LYS A 285 -14.94 -2.46 -1.98
CA LYS A 285 -16.09 -2.56 -2.88
C LYS A 285 -16.70 -1.20 -3.21
N ASN A 286 -17.01 -0.39 -2.20
CA ASN A 286 -17.88 0.78 -2.37
C ASN A 286 -17.13 2.09 -2.56
N ARG A 287 -15.87 2.18 -2.13
CA ARG A 287 -15.04 3.39 -2.29
C ARG A 287 -14.04 3.22 -3.42
N MET A 288 -13.44 2.05 -3.54
CA MET A 288 -12.44 1.75 -4.58
C MET A 288 -13.02 1.07 -5.82
N ASN A 289 -14.32 0.75 -5.84
CA ASN A 289 -15.00 0.07 -6.94
C ASN A 289 -14.32 -1.24 -7.40
N MET A 290 -13.68 -1.95 -6.47
CA MET A 290 -12.99 -3.20 -6.80
C MET A 290 -13.95 -4.35 -6.99
N SER A 291 -13.69 -5.18 -8.01
CA SER A 291 -14.44 -6.41 -8.24
C SER A 291 -14.20 -7.43 -7.12
N SER A 292 -15.14 -8.35 -6.93
CA SER A 292 -15.01 -9.41 -5.93
C SER A 292 -13.77 -10.29 -6.15
N ASP A 293 -13.33 -10.46 -7.40
CA ASP A 293 -12.16 -11.29 -7.71
C ASP A 293 -10.84 -10.59 -7.35
N ILE A 294 -10.76 -9.27 -7.57
CA ILE A 294 -9.63 -8.46 -7.08
C ILE A 294 -9.58 -8.52 -5.56
N ILE A 295 -10.71 -8.31 -4.87
CA ILE A 295 -10.77 -8.36 -3.41
C ILE A 295 -10.33 -9.73 -2.88
N LYS A 296 -10.77 -10.83 -3.51
CA LYS A 296 -10.31 -12.18 -3.16
C LYS A 296 -8.80 -12.33 -3.37
N LYS A 297 -8.24 -11.81 -4.47
CA LYS A 297 -6.80 -11.82 -4.76
C LYS A 297 -6.02 -11.09 -3.66
N ILE A 298 -6.48 -9.91 -3.25
CA ILE A 298 -5.89 -9.14 -2.14
C ILE A 298 -5.90 -9.98 -0.86
N TYR A 299 -7.03 -10.55 -0.47
CA TYR A 299 -7.11 -11.35 0.75
C TYR A 299 -6.30 -12.65 0.70
N LYS A 300 -6.13 -13.28 -0.48
CA LYS A 300 -5.24 -14.42 -0.67
C LYS A 300 -3.77 -14.03 -0.51
N PHE A 301 -3.42 -12.82 -0.94
CA PHE A 301 -2.06 -12.30 -0.82
C PHE A 301 -1.70 -11.94 0.63
N LEU A 302 -2.64 -11.36 1.41
CA LEU A 302 -2.39 -10.92 2.79
C LEU A 302 -2.07 -12.08 3.74
N GLN A 303 -1.10 -11.85 4.63
CA GLN A 303 -0.74 -12.75 5.73
C GLN A 303 -1.33 -12.26 7.05
N LYS A 304 -1.48 -13.15 8.04
CA LYS A 304 -1.98 -12.79 9.39
C LYS A 304 -1.09 -11.74 10.10
N THR A 305 0.19 -11.72 9.75
CA THR A 305 1.20 -10.77 10.25
C THR A 305 1.10 -9.39 9.62
N ASP A 306 0.40 -9.25 8.47
CA ASP A 306 0.18 -7.97 7.81
C ASP A 306 -0.87 -7.15 8.59
N ARG A 307 -0.42 -6.36 9.57
CA ARG A 307 -1.29 -5.51 10.41
C ARG A 307 -2.06 -4.48 9.59
N TRP A 308 -1.40 -3.87 8.62
CA TRP A 308 -1.95 -2.88 7.70
C TRP A 308 -1.69 -3.27 6.25
N MET A 309 -2.51 -2.74 5.36
CA MET A 309 -2.26 -2.73 3.92
C MET A 309 -2.47 -1.33 3.37
N CYS A 310 -1.60 -0.89 2.47
CA CYS A 310 -1.69 0.38 1.76
C CYS A 310 -2.10 0.09 0.31
N LEU A 311 -3.26 0.59 -0.08
CA LEU A 311 -3.69 0.62 -1.48
C LEU A 311 -3.11 1.87 -2.13
N VAL A 312 -2.21 1.68 -3.08
CA VAL A 312 -1.72 2.74 -3.95
C VAL A 312 -2.66 2.82 -5.15
N ASN A 313 -3.52 3.83 -5.17
CA ASN A 313 -4.51 4.12 -6.21
C ASN A 313 -3.97 5.13 -7.24
N SER A 314 -2.70 4.99 -7.59
CA SER A 314 -2.01 5.75 -8.63
C SER A 314 -1.06 4.80 -9.33
N HIS A 315 -0.58 5.12 -10.53
CA HIS A 315 0.36 4.26 -11.22
C HIS A 315 1.71 4.17 -10.48
N PRO A 316 2.23 2.96 -10.18
CA PRO A 316 1.62 1.63 -10.39
C PRO A 316 0.58 1.30 -9.29
N CYS A 317 -0.58 0.76 -9.72
CA CYS A 317 -1.63 0.39 -8.77
C CYS A 317 -1.22 -0.88 -8.02
N CYS A 318 -1.16 -0.82 -6.69
CA CYS A 318 -0.69 -1.95 -5.89
C CYS A 318 -1.26 -2.00 -4.47
N VAL A 319 -1.16 -3.17 -3.85
CA VAL A 319 -1.30 -3.38 -2.41
C VAL A 319 0.07 -3.56 -1.82
N LEU A 320 0.46 -2.64 -0.93
CA LEU A 320 1.69 -2.72 -0.16
C LEU A 320 1.39 -3.13 1.28
N THR A 321 2.22 -4.00 1.85
CA THR A 321 2.27 -4.28 3.29
C THR A 321 3.72 -4.10 3.77
N ARG A 322 3.96 -4.34 5.07
CA ARG A 322 5.30 -4.24 5.65
C ARG A 322 6.33 -5.16 4.98
N THR A 323 5.90 -6.32 4.48
CA THR A 323 6.80 -7.36 3.93
C THR A 323 6.39 -7.82 2.53
N GLY A 324 5.36 -7.21 1.93
CA GLY A 324 4.82 -7.65 0.66
C GLY A 324 4.37 -6.52 -0.24
N CYS A 325 4.43 -6.75 -1.54
CA CYS A 325 3.73 -5.94 -2.52
C CYS A 325 3.03 -6.81 -3.58
N LEU A 326 1.81 -6.44 -3.93
CA LEU A 326 1.01 -7.05 -4.98
C LEU A 326 0.58 -5.98 -5.99
N LEU A 327 1.00 -6.09 -7.24
CA LEU A 327 0.48 -5.30 -8.36
C LEU A 327 -0.95 -5.77 -8.71
N LEU A 328 -1.86 -4.80 -8.85
CA LEU A 328 -3.29 -5.03 -9.07
C LEU A 328 -3.64 -5.12 -10.55
#